data_AF-A0AAU6KUI8-F1
#
_entry.id   AF-A0AAU6KUI8-F1
#
_cell.length_a   1.000
_cell.length_b   1.000
_cell.length_c   1.000
_cell.angle_alpha   90.00
_cell.angle_beta   90.00
_cell.angle_gamma   90.00
#
_symmetry.space_group_name_H-M   'P 1'
#
loop_
_entity.id
_entity.type
_entity.pdbx_description
1 polymer ?
#
loop_
_entity_poly.entity_id
_entity_poly.type
_entity_poly.pdbx_seq_one_letter_code
_entity_poly.pdbx_strand_id
1 'polypeptide(L)'
;MRGWERALSVLEALRERGKAAGHGWTLDTELLPPHQEQVNALENQGLVELVCREDRAELSVLEGRPVRWAARLTPYGHDTLAYVQSRPRPESTPAETDSDRQVVELIPSQMAALRVFVGLTGQLRVAPADGLAEQVRTASCDHGIKRWRLYLTQEQMESVGVVTLLGA
;
A
#
# COMPACT_ATOMS: atom_id res chain seq x y z
N MET A 1 -7.25 2.09 -3.39
CA MET A 1 -5.81 2.43 -3.35
C MET A 1 -5.48 3.84 -2.81
N ARG A 2 -6.43 4.79 -2.62
CA ARG A 2 -6.09 6.19 -2.22
C ARG A 2 -5.71 6.43 -0.74
N GLY A 3 -5.99 5.49 0.16
CA GLY A 3 -5.78 5.70 1.61
C GLY A 3 -4.32 5.59 2.04
N TRP A 4 -3.59 4.62 1.49
CA TRP A 4 -2.19 4.38 1.84
C TRP A 4 -1.24 5.45 1.30
N GLU A 5 -1.49 5.96 0.08
CA GLU A 5 -0.70 7.06 -0.49
C GLU A 5 -0.82 8.32 0.37
N ARG A 6 -2.03 8.64 0.85
CA ARG A 6 -2.23 9.77 1.78
C ARG A 6 -1.52 9.54 3.10
N ALA A 7 -1.58 8.34 3.66
CA ALA A 7 -0.87 8.00 4.88
C ALA A 7 0.65 8.19 4.71
N LEU A 8 1.21 7.73 3.59
CA LEU A 8 2.63 7.90 3.28
C LEU A 8 3.01 9.38 3.16
N SER A 9 2.22 10.18 2.44
CA SER A 9 2.43 11.62 2.32
C SER A 9 2.39 12.32 3.68
N VAL A 10 1.52 11.90 4.60
CA VAL A 10 1.48 12.45 5.97
C VAL A 10 2.73 12.06 6.76
N LEU A 11 3.17 10.80 6.70
CA LEU A 11 4.40 10.34 7.38
C LEU A 11 5.65 11.09 6.86
N GLU A 12 5.77 11.28 5.54
CA GLU A 12 6.85 12.06 4.93
C GLU A 12 6.83 13.51 5.40
N ALA A 13 5.65 14.13 5.39
CA ALA A 13 5.51 15.52 5.77
C ALA A 13 5.77 15.75 7.26
N LEU A 14 5.43 14.79 8.13
CA LEU A 14 5.82 14.79 9.55
C LEU A 14 7.34 14.66 9.72
N ARG A 15 7.99 13.79 8.94
CA ARG A 15 9.44 13.61 8.99
C ARG A 15 10.20 14.89 8.63
N GLU A 16 9.85 15.50 7.51
CA GLU A 16 10.57 16.66 7.00
C GLU A 16 10.36 17.90 7.87
N ARG A 17 9.13 18.11 8.36
CA ARG A 17 8.83 19.25 9.23
C ARG A 17 9.39 19.09 10.64
N GLY A 18 9.28 17.90 11.21
CA GLY A 18 9.92 17.60 12.51
C GLY A 18 11.44 17.84 12.47
N LYS A 19 12.10 17.50 11.35
CA LYS A 19 13.53 17.83 11.14
C LYS A 19 13.77 19.33 11.03
N ALA A 20 12.94 20.05 10.28
CA ALA A 20 13.09 21.48 10.05
C ALA A 20 12.88 22.32 11.33
N ALA A 21 11.97 21.88 12.20
CA ALA A 21 11.62 22.60 13.43
C ALA A 21 12.69 22.51 14.53
N GLY A 22 13.69 21.63 14.40
CA GLY A 22 14.80 21.47 15.36
C GLY A 22 14.41 20.80 16.69
N HIS A 23 13.16 20.93 17.13
CA HIS A 23 12.59 20.26 18.30
C HIS A 23 11.94 18.90 17.97
N GLY A 24 11.97 18.46 16.71
CA GLY A 24 11.54 17.11 16.31
C GLY A 24 10.03 16.91 16.22
N TRP A 25 9.22 17.95 16.42
CA TRP A 25 7.76 17.89 16.36
C TRP A 25 7.22 18.64 15.15
N THR A 26 6.16 18.13 14.53
CA THR A 26 5.37 18.86 13.54
C THR A 26 4.15 19.47 14.23
N LEU A 27 3.90 20.75 13.99
CA LEU A 27 2.85 21.50 14.68
C LEU A 27 1.55 21.58 13.87
N ASP A 28 0.47 21.92 14.57
CA ASP A 28 -0.89 22.02 14.05
C ASP A 28 -1.09 22.89 12.81
N THR A 29 -0.31 23.96 12.67
CA THR A 29 -0.39 24.89 11.54
C THR A 29 0.36 24.40 10.30
N GLU A 30 1.25 23.44 10.46
CA GLU A 30 2.13 23.02 9.37
C GLU A 30 1.50 21.92 8.51
N LEU A 31 0.41 21.32 8.98
CA LEU A 31 -0.37 20.32 8.26
C LEU A 31 -1.79 20.84 7.97
N LEU A 32 -2.27 20.59 6.76
CA LEU A 32 -3.66 20.90 6.39
C LEU A 32 -4.66 20.13 7.28
N PRO A 33 -5.83 20.72 7.60
CA PRO A 33 -6.87 20.08 8.42
C PRO A 33 -7.25 18.63 8.05
N PRO A 34 -7.40 18.24 6.77
CA PRO A 34 -7.68 16.84 6.41
C PRO A 34 -6.57 15.84 6.78
N HIS A 35 -5.37 16.30 7.14
CA HIS A 35 -4.32 15.42 7.65
C HIS A 35 -4.50 15.05 9.12
N GLN A 36 -5.33 15.78 9.90
CA GLN A 36 -5.51 15.51 11.32
C GLN A 36 -6.20 14.16 11.57
N GLU A 37 -7.25 13.83 10.81
CA GLU A 37 -7.90 12.51 10.87
C GLU A 37 -6.91 11.38 10.57
N GLN A 38 -6.01 11.63 9.60
CA GLN A 38 -4.98 10.66 9.22
C GLN A 38 -3.90 10.52 10.29
N VAL A 39 -3.51 11.62 10.96
CA VAL A 39 -2.57 11.59 12.10
C VAL A 39 -3.15 10.77 13.24
N ASN A 40 -4.43 10.96 13.59
CA ASN A 40 -5.09 10.16 14.62
C ASN A 40 -5.15 8.67 14.22
N ALA A 41 -5.42 8.37 12.95
CA ALA A 41 -5.41 6.98 12.46
C ALA A 41 -4.02 6.34 12.54
N LEU A 42 -2.96 7.10 12.27
CA LEU A 42 -1.56 6.65 12.36
C LEU A 42 -1.08 6.52 13.81
N GLU A 43 -1.57 7.36 14.71
CA GLU A 43 -1.33 7.25 16.15
C GLU A 43 -1.92 5.94 16.71
N ASN A 44 -3.17 5.61 16.35
CA ASN A 44 -3.78 4.33 16.73
C ASN A 44 -3.03 3.10 16.20
N GLN A 45 -2.20 3.28 15.17
CA GLN A 45 -1.34 2.23 14.60
C GLN A 45 0.08 2.23 15.20
N GLY A 46 0.39 3.15 16.12
CA GLY A 46 1.71 3.29 16.75
C GLY A 46 2.79 3.86 15.83
N LEU A 47 2.42 4.40 14.66
CA LEU A 47 3.37 4.96 13.69
C LEU A 47 3.73 6.42 14.00
N VAL A 48 2.85 7.11 14.70
CA VAL A 48 2.98 8.51 15.09
C VAL A 48 2.65 8.59 16.57
N GLU A 49 3.33 9.48 17.30
CA GLU A 49 2.94 9.84 18.65
C GLU A 49 2.46 11.29 18.67
N LEU A 50 1.39 11.53 19.42
CA LEU A 50 0.89 12.85 19.73
C LEU A 50 1.52 13.35 21.02
N VAL A 51 1.86 14.62 21.05
CA VAL A 51 2.38 15.28 22.24
C VAL A 51 1.37 15.21 23.39
N CYS A 52 1.85 14.95 24.61
CA CYS A 52 1.00 14.99 25.79
C CYS A 52 0.60 16.43 26.14
N ARG A 53 -0.31 16.60 27.11
CA ARG A 53 -0.84 17.93 27.45
C ARG A 53 0.24 18.85 28.02
N GLU A 54 1.12 18.29 28.84
CA GLU A 54 2.20 18.97 29.55
C GLU A 54 3.26 19.45 28.56
N ASP A 55 3.81 18.54 27.75
CA ASP A 55 4.81 18.85 26.72
C ASP A 55 4.27 19.83 25.67
N ARG A 56 2.96 19.80 25.40
CA ARG A 56 2.31 20.77 24.50
C ARG A 56 2.31 22.19 25.06
N ALA A 57 2.22 22.35 26.37
CA ALA A 57 2.31 23.66 27.02
C ALA A 57 3.73 24.22 26.85
N GLU A 58 4.75 23.40 27.02
CA GLU A 58 6.15 23.78 26.78
C GLU A 58 6.38 24.18 25.32
N LEU A 59 5.87 23.39 24.36
CA LEU A 59 5.91 23.74 22.94
C LEU A 59 5.17 25.06 22.65
N SER A 60 4.05 25.32 23.31
CA SER A 60 3.31 26.58 23.12
C SER A 60 4.09 27.80 23.62
N VAL A 61 4.86 27.63 24.71
CA VAL A 61 5.76 28.68 25.22
C VAL A 61 6.91 28.90 24.25
N LEU A 62 7.53 27.82 23.75
CA LEU A 62 8.64 27.88 22.79
C LEU A 62 8.23 28.60 21.50
N GLU A 63 7.04 28.30 21.00
CA GLU A 63 6.50 28.86 19.76
C GLU A 63 5.88 30.25 19.93
N GLY A 64 5.72 30.72 21.17
CA GLY A 64 5.05 31.99 21.48
C GLY A 64 3.57 32.04 21.08
N ARG A 65 2.96 30.88 20.82
CA ARG A 65 1.55 30.74 20.40
C ARG A 65 0.94 29.44 20.92
N PRO A 66 -0.39 29.36 21.08
CA PRO A 66 -1.05 28.12 21.45
C PRO A 66 -0.85 27.04 20.36
N VAL A 67 -0.26 25.91 20.75
CA VAL A 67 -0.16 24.70 19.91
C VAL A 67 -1.35 23.80 20.24
N ARG A 68 -2.22 23.50 19.27
CA ARG A 68 -3.40 22.65 19.51
C ARG A 68 -3.05 21.17 19.58
N TRP A 69 -2.13 20.74 18.74
CA TRP A 69 -1.55 19.42 18.71
C TRP A 69 -0.16 19.49 18.09
N ALA A 70 0.68 18.53 18.43
CA ALA A 70 1.96 18.30 17.77
C ALA A 70 2.17 16.80 17.63
N ALA A 71 2.78 16.39 16.53
CA ALA A 71 2.98 15.00 16.20
C ALA A 71 4.41 14.74 15.74
N ARG A 72 4.96 13.58 16.08
CA ARG A 72 6.24 13.10 15.55
C ARG A 72 6.15 11.62 15.18
N LEU A 73 7.02 11.20 14.28
CA LEU A 73 7.15 9.77 13.96
C LEU A 73 7.72 9.03 15.16
N THR A 74 7.16 7.87 15.47
CA THR A 74 7.80 6.92 16.39
C THR A 74 8.98 6.24 15.69
N PRO A 75 9.89 5.55 16.40
CA PRO A 75 10.90 4.71 15.76
C PRO A 75 10.28 3.71 14.77
N TYR A 76 9.15 3.12 15.13
CA TYR A 76 8.41 2.20 14.25
C TYR A 76 7.83 2.91 13.01
N GLY A 77 7.36 4.15 13.15
CA GLY A 77 6.94 4.99 12.02
C GLY A 77 8.09 5.33 11.07
N HIS A 78 9.27 5.62 11.62
CA HIS A 78 10.49 5.85 10.84
C HIS A 78 10.89 4.62 10.03
N ASP A 79 10.92 3.44 10.66
CA ASP A 79 11.27 2.19 10.00
C ASP A 79 10.24 1.81 8.93
N THR A 80 8.96 2.02 9.21
CA THR A 80 7.88 1.78 8.24
C THR A 80 8.04 2.68 7.02
N LEU A 81 8.33 3.97 7.22
CA LEU A 81 8.55 4.90 6.13
C LEU A 81 9.80 4.52 5.30
N ALA A 82 10.90 4.17 5.97
CA ALA A 82 12.13 3.73 5.32
C ALA A 82 11.91 2.44 4.51
N TYR A 83 11.21 1.46 5.08
CA TYR A 83 10.87 0.22 4.41
C TYR A 83 10.06 0.48 3.14
N VAL A 84 9.02 1.30 3.22
CA VAL A 84 8.16 1.63 2.07
C VAL A 84 8.94 2.38 0.98
N GLN A 85 9.81 3.31 1.36
CA GLN A 85 10.66 4.06 0.42
C GLN A 85 11.74 3.18 -0.23
N SER A 86 12.25 2.18 0.48
CA SER A 86 13.24 1.22 -0.03
C SER A 86 12.63 0.17 -0.96
N ARG A 87 11.31 0.00 -0.91
CA ARG A 87 10.61 -0.92 -1.79
C ARG A 87 10.87 -0.45 -3.23
N PRO A 88 11.33 -1.34 -4.13
CA PRO A 88 11.30 -1.04 -5.55
C PRO A 88 9.87 -0.61 -5.86
N ARG A 89 9.68 0.66 -6.21
CA ARG A 89 8.40 1.10 -6.77
C ARG A 89 8.17 0.10 -7.89
N PRO A 90 7.09 -0.74 -7.85
CA PRO A 90 6.80 -1.58 -8.99
C PRO A 90 6.77 -0.59 -10.14
N GLU A 91 7.72 -0.75 -11.06
CA GLU A 91 7.76 0.07 -12.26
C GLU A 91 6.32 0.04 -12.74
N SER A 92 5.71 1.21 -12.78
CA SER A 92 4.61 1.38 -13.69
C SER A 92 5.29 1.11 -15.02
N THR A 93 5.24 -0.16 -15.46
CA THR A 93 5.52 -0.50 -16.83
C THR A 93 4.77 0.58 -17.60
N PRO A 94 5.46 1.34 -18.48
CA PRO A 94 4.78 2.31 -19.29
C PRO A 94 3.57 1.59 -19.85
N ALA A 95 2.42 2.26 -19.83
CA ALA A 95 1.26 1.81 -20.56
C ALA A 95 1.68 1.72 -22.04
N GLU A 96 2.35 0.63 -22.39
CA GLU A 96 2.62 0.18 -23.73
C GLU A 96 1.37 -0.62 -24.06
N THR A 97 0.40 0.14 -24.54
CA THR A 97 -0.69 -0.23 -25.42
C THR A 97 -0.78 -1.74 -25.71
N ASP A 98 -1.37 -2.49 -24.79
CA ASP A 98 -1.99 -3.76 -25.12
C ASP A 98 -3.43 -3.67 -24.61
N SER A 99 -4.26 -2.99 -25.40
CA SER A 99 -5.67 -2.69 -25.12
C SER A 99 -6.53 -3.95 -24.91
N ASP A 100 -5.97 -5.15 -25.05
CA ASP A 100 -6.64 -6.45 -24.87
C ASP A 100 -6.36 -7.14 -23.53
N ARG A 101 -5.54 -6.55 -22.63
CA ARG A 101 -5.23 -7.15 -21.32
C ARG A 101 -6.03 -6.52 -20.18
N GLN A 102 -6.85 -7.33 -19.51
CA GLN A 102 -7.67 -6.91 -18.38
C GLN A 102 -7.02 -7.30 -17.04
N VAL A 103 -7.18 -6.44 -16.03
CA VAL A 103 -6.80 -6.74 -14.65
C VAL A 103 -7.83 -7.67 -14.01
N VAL A 104 -7.38 -8.83 -13.55
CA VAL A 104 -8.17 -9.79 -12.77
C VAL A 104 -7.64 -9.84 -11.34
N GLU A 105 -8.53 -9.63 -10.37
CA GLU A 105 -8.24 -9.78 -8.95
C GLU A 105 -8.69 -11.15 -8.44
N LEU A 106 -7.77 -11.91 -7.84
CA LEU A 106 -8.04 -13.22 -7.27
C LEU A 106 -7.79 -13.23 -5.75
N ILE A 107 -8.64 -13.92 -4.99
CA ILE A 107 -8.35 -14.22 -3.58
C ILE A 107 -7.29 -15.34 -3.47
N PRO A 108 -6.64 -15.54 -2.31
CA PRO A 108 -5.53 -16.48 -2.17
C PRO A 108 -5.88 -17.93 -2.55
N SER A 109 -7.11 -18.38 -2.26
CA SER A 109 -7.58 -19.72 -2.63
C SER A 109 -7.72 -19.89 -4.14
N GLN A 110 -8.23 -18.87 -4.85
CA GLN A 110 -8.32 -18.87 -6.31
C GLN A 110 -6.94 -18.84 -6.96
N MET A 111 -6.00 -18.06 -6.41
CA MET A 111 -4.61 -18.05 -6.89
C MET A 111 -3.91 -19.40 -6.67
N ALA A 112 -4.17 -20.06 -5.53
CA ALA A 112 -3.65 -21.40 -5.27
C ALA A 112 -4.20 -22.42 -6.27
N ALA A 113 -5.51 -22.40 -6.55
CA ALA A 113 -6.13 -23.24 -7.57
C ALA A 113 -5.55 -22.98 -8.98
N LEU A 114 -5.35 -21.69 -9.33
CA LEU A 114 -4.78 -21.31 -10.61
C LEU A 114 -3.33 -21.78 -10.77
N ARG A 115 -2.51 -21.69 -9.70
CA ARG A 115 -1.14 -22.23 -9.67
C ARG A 115 -1.09 -23.74 -9.88
N VAL A 116 -2.02 -24.48 -9.28
CA VAL A 116 -2.14 -25.92 -9.50
C VAL A 116 -2.54 -26.19 -10.96
N PHE A 117 -3.52 -25.46 -11.49
CA PHE A 117 -3.98 -25.62 -12.86
C PHE A 117 -2.87 -25.40 -13.90
N VAL A 118 -2.10 -24.31 -13.82
CA VAL A 118 -0.95 -24.08 -14.71
C VAL A 118 0.26 -24.98 -14.42
N GLY A 119 0.27 -25.69 -13.30
CA GLY A 119 1.24 -26.76 -13.03
C GLY A 119 0.88 -28.08 -13.70
N LEU A 120 -0.39 -28.26 -14.09
CA LEU A 120 -0.93 -29.47 -14.71
C LEU A 120 -0.98 -29.39 -16.25
N THR A 121 -0.38 -28.37 -16.87
CA THR A 121 -0.40 -28.08 -18.32
C THR A 121 -0.09 -29.30 -19.21
N GLY A 122 0.77 -30.23 -18.76
CA GLY A 122 1.10 -31.47 -19.49
C GLY A 122 0.17 -32.66 -19.24
N GLN A 123 -0.83 -32.53 -18.36
CA GLN A 123 -1.78 -33.57 -17.95
C GLN A 123 -3.24 -33.21 -18.26
N LEU A 124 -3.51 -31.94 -18.61
CA LEU A 124 -4.85 -31.45 -18.96
C LEU A 124 -5.17 -31.77 -20.43
N ARG A 125 -6.43 -32.14 -20.69
CA ARG A 125 -6.92 -32.34 -22.07
C ARG A 125 -7.06 -31.03 -22.86
N VAL A 126 -7.23 -29.92 -22.15
CA VAL A 126 -7.23 -28.56 -22.70
C VAL A 126 -6.05 -27.84 -22.07
N ALA A 127 -5.09 -27.44 -22.89
CA ALA A 127 -3.94 -26.70 -22.42
C ALA A 127 -4.39 -25.31 -21.91
N PRO A 128 -3.86 -24.84 -20.77
CA PRO A 128 -3.97 -23.45 -20.37
C PRO A 128 -3.51 -22.53 -21.51
N ALA A 129 -4.20 -21.38 -21.68
CA ALA A 129 -3.81 -20.39 -22.68
C ALA A 129 -2.33 -20.00 -22.58
N ASP A 130 -1.71 -19.80 -23.74
CA ASP A 130 -0.29 -19.48 -23.83
C ASP A 130 0.06 -18.22 -23.03
N GLY A 131 1.19 -18.27 -22.32
CA GLY A 131 1.65 -17.19 -21.45
C GLY A 131 0.94 -17.09 -20.09
N LEU A 132 -0.14 -17.84 -19.82
CA LEU A 132 -0.83 -17.81 -18.52
C LEU A 132 0.09 -18.23 -17.37
N ALA A 133 0.93 -19.25 -17.60
CA ALA A 133 1.91 -19.69 -16.59
C ALA A 133 2.94 -18.61 -16.25
N GLU A 134 3.34 -17.79 -17.23
CA GLU A 134 4.25 -16.66 -17.00
C GLU A 134 3.54 -15.56 -16.20
N GLN A 135 2.28 -15.23 -16.55
CA GLN A 135 1.48 -14.26 -15.81
C GLN A 135 1.22 -14.69 -14.36
N VAL A 136 1.03 -15.98 -14.10
CA VAL A 136 0.87 -16.51 -12.74
C VAL A 136 2.17 -16.43 -11.92
N ARG A 137 3.34 -16.51 -12.58
CA ARG A 137 4.65 -16.35 -11.95
C ARG A 137 4.96 -14.89 -11.62
N THR A 138 4.64 -13.97 -12.54
CA THR A 138 4.85 -12.52 -12.37
C THR A 138 3.74 -11.85 -11.56
N ALA A 139 2.65 -12.58 -11.27
CA ALA A 139 1.54 -12.11 -10.46
C ALA A 139 2.02 -11.54 -9.12
N SER A 140 1.50 -10.37 -8.76
CA SER A 140 1.83 -9.70 -7.51
C SER A 140 0.70 -9.84 -6.50
N CYS A 141 1.06 -10.11 -5.25
CA CYS A 141 0.12 -10.08 -4.14
C CYS A 141 0.04 -8.64 -3.60
N ASP A 142 -1.15 -8.04 -3.67
CA ASP A 142 -1.45 -6.82 -2.95
C ASP A 142 -1.69 -7.18 -1.49
N HIS A 143 -0.65 -6.98 -0.67
CA HIS A 143 -0.63 -7.33 0.75
C HIS A 143 -1.61 -6.47 1.58
N GLY A 144 -2.11 -5.35 1.03
CA GLY A 144 -3.09 -4.50 1.70
C GLY A 144 -4.53 -5.03 1.62
N ILE A 145 -4.84 -5.83 0.61
CA ILE A 145 -6.20 -6.36 0.36
C ILE A 145 -6.25 -7.90 0.38
N LYS A 146 -5.11 -8.56 0.59
CA LYS A 146 -4.92 -10.01 0.47
C LYS A 146 -5.42 -10.56 -0.88
N ARG A 147 -5.21 -9.81 -1.97
CA ARG A 147 -5.63 -10.19 -3.32
C ARG A 147 -4.45 -10.22 -4.27
N TRP A 148 -4.45 -11.19 -5.17
CA TRP A 148 -3.50 -11.32 -6.26
C TRP A 148 -4.02 -10.57 -7.48
N ARG A 149 -3.16 -9.81 -8.15
CA ARG A 149 -3.48 -9.15 -9.42
C ARG A 149 -2.74 -9.81 -10.56
N LEU A 150 -3.48 -10.15 -11.62
CA LEU A 150 -2.96 -10.64 -12.88
C LEU A 150 -3.46 -9.76 -14.03
N TYR A 151 -2.64 -9.63 -15.07
CA TYR A 151 -3.00 -8.98 -16.32
C TYR A 151 -3.20 -10.07 -17.36
N LEU A 152 -4.45 -10.34 -17.73
CA LEU A 152 -4.82 -11.46 -18.58
C LEU A 152 -5.44 -10.98 -19.88
N THR A 153 -5.12 -11.64 -20.99
CA THR A 153 -5.86 -11.47 -22.26
C THR A 153 -7.25 -12.12 -22.17
N GLN A 154 -8.16 -11.81 -23.10
CA GLN A 154 -9.48 -12.43 -23.15
C GLN A 154 -9.41 -13.98 -23.21
N GLU A 155 -8.51 -14.54 -24.00
CA GLU A 155 -8.27 -15.99 -24.11
C GLU A 155 -7.79 -16.61 -22.77
N GLN A 156 -6.96 -15.88 -22.02
CA GLN A 156 -6.50 -16.29 -20.70
C GLN A 156 -7.62 -16.17 -19.65
N MET A 157 -8.52 -15.20 -19.77
CA MET A 157 -9.68 -15.06 -18.90
C MET A 157 -10.66 -16.22 -19.07
N GLU A 158 -10.90 -16.68 -20.30
CA GLU A 158 -11.75 -17.86 -20.57
C GLU A 158 -11.16 -19.12 -19.92
N SER A 159 -9.83 -19.27 -19.96
CA SER A 159 -9.12 -20.36 -19.25
C SER A 159 -9.26 -20.27 -17.73
N VAL A 160 -9.24 -19.07 -17.15
CA VAL A 160 -9.44 -18.86 -15.70
C VAL A 160 -10.89 -19.10 -15.28
N GLY A 161 -11.86 -18.74 -16.12
CA GLY A 161 -13.29 -18.95 -15.87
C GLY A 161 -13.64 -20.41 -15.61
N VAL A 162 -12.97 -21.34 -16.30
CA VAL A 162 -13.11 -22.79 -16.07
C VAL A 162 -12.64 -23.19 -14.66
N VAL A 163 -11.58 -22.56 -14.16
CA VAL A 163 -10.99 -22.87 -12.83
C VAL A 163 -11.79 -22.24 -11.71
N THR A 164 -12.31 -21.02 -11.89
CA THR A 164 -13.11 -20.32 -10.86
C THR A 164 -14.51 -20.89 -10.69
N LEU A 165 -15.09 -21.52 -11.71
CA LEU A 165 -16.38 -22.25 -11.60
C LEU A 165 -16.26 -23.60 -10.86
N LEU A 166 -15.08 -24.22 -10.84
CA LEU A 166 -14.83 -25.50 -10.16
C LEU A 166 -14.42 -25.34 -8.68
N GLY A 167 -14.17 -24.10 -8.22
CA GLY A 167 -13.68 -23.79 -6.87
C GLY A 167 -14.61 -22.92 -6.03
N ALA A 168 -15.91 -22.82 -6.38
CA ALA A 168 -16.94 -22.13 -5.62
C ALA A 168 -17.74 -23.09 -4.73
#